data_AF-A0AAV2K4F8-F1
#
_entry.id   AF-A0AAV2K4F8-F1
#
_cell.length_a   1.000
_cell.length_b   1.000
_cell.length_c   1.000
_cell.angle_alpha   90.00
_cell.angle_beta   90.00
_cell.angle_gamma   90.00
#
_symmetry.space_group_name_H-M   'P 1'
#
loop_
_entity.id
_entity.type
_entity.pdbx_description
1 polymer ?
#
loop_
_entity_poly.entity_id
_entity_poly.type
_entity_poly.pdbx_seq_one_letter_code
_entity_poly.pdbx_strand_id
1 'polypeptide(L)'
;MVLCFPQPSLSKSQILVILCCVCPQCDSLLCVSVGEAVLSACEKACSLIDMRAHSGGHPCLGAVDLIPLYPLGEDVLPQDCASEARAVAEGLTERVQGTSVFLFGWADLPLQRGLAQRRKDMSWFQKNPDLTQIRPDLGPAPGRQYGLTGVGSSPYVMNCNVTIDSQDMVLGRGIASAIRESTDGGIPGVQVLALPHEGAVEIACNVESLKGDPPSLEWPVFDIGGQSYCHAPASVITRRVSELAAVKGAGTKGTAIVGFTPRECRGLAELALSQDIGEFWREQRRVRM
;
A
#
# COMPACT_ATOMS: atom_id res chain seq x y z
N MET A 1 11.58 -0.55 -11.42
CA MET A 1 11.82 0.37 -10.29
C MET A 1 11.21 -0.24 -9.04
N VAL A 2 12.00 -0.38 -7.97
CA VAL A 2 11.55 -0.75 -6.61
C VAL A 2 11.53 0.53 -5.77
N LEU A 3 10.38 0.90 -5.25
CA LEU A 3 10.26 2.05 -4.34
C LEU A 3 10.00 1.56 -2.93
N CYS A 4 10.76 2.07 -1.97
CA CYS A 4 10.67 1.74 -0.57
C CYS A 4 10.19 2.98 0.20
N PHE A 5 9.03 2.92 0.86
CA PHE A 5 8.50 4.07 1.61
C PHE A 5 8.72 3.91 3.11
N PRO A 6 9.74 4.54 3.71
CA PRO A 6 9.69 4.80 5.14
C PRO A 6 8.50 5.72 5.43
N GLN A 7 7.81 5.53 6.54
CA GLN A 7 6.65 6.33 6.91
C GLN A 7 6.94 7.12 8.21
N PRO A 8 7.84 8.12 8.18
CA PRO A 8 8.39 8.75 9.37
C PRO A 8 7.37 9.49 10.24
N SER A 9 6.26 9.97 9.68
CA SER A 9 5.28 10.81 10.41
C SER A 9 4.36 10.05 11.38
N LEU A 10 4.51 8.72 11.52
CA LEU A 10 3.61 7.87 12.31
C LEU A 10 4.34 6.88 13.23
N SER A 11 5.57 7.17 13.64
CA SER A 11 6.47 6.19 14.32
C SER A 11 6.73 4.91 13.47
N LYS A 12 6.50 4.97 12.16
CA LYS A 12 6.60 3.83 11.24
C LYS A 12 7.99 3.81 10.56
N SER A 13 9.03 3.59 11.34
CA SER A 13 10.41 3.44 10.83
C SER A 13 10.67 2.10 10.13
N GLN A 14 9.67 1.23 9.98
CA GLN A 14 9.87 -0.19 9.68
C GLN A 14 8.94 -0.77 8.61
N ILE A 15 8.08 0.04 7.99
CA ILE A 15 7.17 -0.47 6.95
C ILE A 15 7.85 -0.31 5.60
N LEU A 16 8.20 -1.42 4.98
CA LEU A 16 8.67 -1.48 3.60
C LEU A 16 7.49 -1.82 2.70
N VAL A 17 6.91 -0.83 2.02
CA VAL A 17 6.03 -1.08 0.87
C VAL A 17 6.89 -1.05 -0.37
N ILE A 18 6.98 -2.17 -1.09
CA ILE A 18 7.72 -2.26 -2.35
C ILE A 18 6.72 -2.15 -3.50
N LEU A 19 6.76 -1.03 -4.21
CA LEU A 19 6.02 -0.86 -5.46
C LEU A 19 6.92 -1.28 -6.62
N CYS A 20 6.41 -2.18 -7.46
CA CYS A 20 7.17 -2.67 -8.59
C CYS A 20 6.42 -2.54 -9.91
N CYS A 21 7.12 -1.98 -10.89
CA CYS A 21 6.66 -1.75 -12.26
C CYS A 21 7.47 -2.66 -13.19
N VAL A 22 6.78 -3.53 -13.92
CA VAL A 22 7.36 -4.35 -14.98
C VAL A 22 7.41 -3.50 -16.26
N CYS A 23 8.55 -3.47 -16.95
CA CYS A 23 8.66 -2.84 -18.27
C CYS A 23 9.34 -3.85 -19.20
N PRO A 24 8.73 -4.21 -20.34
CA PRO A 24 9.29 -5.23 -21.24
C PRO A 24 10.56 -4.82 -22.00
N GLN A 25 11.03 -3.56 -21.87
CA GLN A 25 12.07 -2.99 -22.75
C GLN A 25 13.49 -2.89 -22.15
N CYS A 26 13.84 -3.66 -21.12
CA CYS A 26 15.21 -3.62 -20.57
C CYS A 26 16.06 -4.82 -21.02
N ASP A 27 16.69 -4.71 -22.18
CA ASP A 27 17.66 -5.69 -22.74
C ASP A 27 19.10 -5.51 -22.20
N SER A 28 19.28 -4.76 -21.10
CA SER A 28 20.61 -4.52 -20.54
C SER A 28 21.03 -5.63 -19.57
N LEU A 29 22.25 -6.17 -19.75
CA LEU A 29 22.89 -7.19 -18.89
C LEU A 29 23.08 -6.77 -17.42
N LEU A 30 22.70 -5.53 -17.05
CA LEU A 30 22.80 -4.95 -15.71
C LEU A 30 21.44 -4.78 -15.01
N CYS A 31 20.33 -5.07 -15.68
CA CYS A 31 19.01 -4.93 -15.07
C CYS A 31 18.70 -6.13 -14.15
N VAL A 32 18.78 -5.91 -12.84
CA VAL A 32 18.25 -6.84 -11.83
C VAL A 32 16.73 -6.95 -12.04
N SER A 33 16.18 -8.16 -12.02
CA SER A 33 14.73 -8.34 -12.13
C SER A 33 14.00 -7.64 -10.98
N VAL A 34 12.76 -7.26 -11.21
CA VAL A 34 11.88 -6.70 -10.19
C VAL A 34 11.86 -7.58 -8.94
N GLY A 35 11.64 -8.89 -9.10
CA GLY A 35 11.64 -9.83 -7.99
C GLY A 35 12.96 -9.89 -7.23
N GLU A 36 14.12 -9.88 -7.90
CA GLU A 36 15.41 -9.92 -7.23
C GLU A 36 15.69 -8.67 -6.39
N ALA A 37 15.31 -7.50 -6.89
CA ALA A 37 15.45 -6.25 -6.15
C ALA A 37 14.49 -6.23 -4.94
N VAL A 38 13.27 -6.75 -5.09
CA VAL A 38 12.29 -6.89 -4.00
C VAL A 38 12.83 -7.84 -2.92
N LEU A 39 13.31 -9.02 -3.30
CA LEU A 39 13.85 -10.04 -2.39
C LEU A 39 15.06 -9.52 -1.61
N SER A 40 15.99 -8.87 -2.30
CA SER A 40 17.17 -8.24 -1.67
C SER A 40 16.76 -7.19 -0.61
N ALA A 41 15.73 -6.40 -0.90
CA ALA A 41 15.21 -5.42 0.05
C ALA A 41 14.53 -6.10 1.25
N CYS A 42 13.83 -7.21 1.03
CA CYS A 42 13.21 -8.00 2.10
C CYS A 42 14.25 -8.64 3.02
N GLU A 43 15.29 -9.26 2.46
CA GLU A 43 16.42 -9.81 3.22
C GLU A 43 17.05 -8.74 4.10
N LYS A 44 17.29 -7.56 3.52
CA LYS A 44 17.85 -6.44 4.27
C LYS A 44 16.92 -5.97 5.39
N ALA A 45 15.62 -5.83 5.11
CA ALA A 45 14.63 -5.45 6.11
C ALA A 45 14.57 -6.46 7.27
N CYS A 46 14.47 -7.76 6.97
CA CYS A 46 14.44 -8.81 7.98
C CYS A 46 15.75 -8.89 8.79
N SER A 47 16.90 -8.50 8.22
CA SER A 47 18.17 -8.41 8.98
C SER A 47 18.23 -7.24 9.96
N LEU A 48 17.42 -6.20 9.74
CA LEU A 48 17.46 -4.94 10.49
C LEU A 48 16.27 -4.78 11.45
N ILE A 49 15.15 -5.44 11.16
CA ILE A 49 13.87 -5.23 11.84
C ILE A 49 13.50 -6.49 12.62
N ASP A 50 13.34 -6.32 13.94
CA ASP A 50 12.78 -7.32 14.82
C ASP A 50 11.42 -6.84 15.34
N MET A 51 10.34 -7.48 14.87
CA MET A 51 8.97 -7.12 15.22
C MET A 51 8.66 -7.35 16.71
N ARG A 52 9.49 -8.07 17.46
CA ARG A 52 9.34 -8.21 18.93
C ARG A 52 9.58 -6.89 19.67
N ALA A 53 10.39 -6.01 19.09
CA ALA A 53 10.70 -4.69 19.62
C ALA A 53 9.86 -3.58 18.95
N HIS A 54 9.01 -3.93 17.97
CA HIS A 54 8.20 -2.96 17.25
C HIS A 54 7.10 -2.38 18.15
N SER A 55 7.01 -1.05 18.16
CA SER A 55 5.89 -0.32 18.73
C SER A 55 5.48 0.79 17.77
N GLY A 56 4.25 0.75 17.27
CA GLY A 56 3.72 1.74 16.33
C GLY A 56 2.23 1.97 16.54
N GLY A 57 1.77 3.18 16.19
CA GLY A 57 0.35 3.55 16.26
C GLY A 57 -0.50 2.99 15.11
N HIS A 58 0.14 2.53 14.04
CA HIS A 58 -0.53 1.96 12.87
C HIS A 58 -0.50 0.43 12.93
N PRO A 59 -1.58 -0.26 12.53
CA PRO A 59 -1.54 -1.72 12.44
C PRO A 59 -0.45 -2.17 11.46
N CYS A 60 0.30 -3.20 11.85
CA CYS A 60 1.41 -3.78 11.11
C CYS A 60 1.55 -5.23 11.56
N LEU A 61 1.66 -6.16 10.62
CA LEU A 61 1.85 -7.57 10.96
C LEU A 61 3.26 -8.09 10.69
N GLY A 62 4.10 -7.38 9.94
CA GLY A 62 5.41 -7.90 9.54
C GLY A 62 6.53 -6.87 9.41
N ALA A 63 7.77 -7.36 9.51
CA ALA A 63 8.99 -6.57 9.26
C ALA A 63 9.03 -6.03 7.82
N VAL A 64 8.49 -6.82 6.89
CA VAL A 64 7.99 -6.34 5.60
C VAL A 64 6.49 -6.55 5.64
N ASP A 65 5.70 -5.49 5.74
CA ASP A 65 4.24 -5.64 5.93
C ASP A 65 3.55 -5.99 4.61
N LEU A 66 3.91 -5.30 3.51
CA LEU A 66 3.26 -5.47 2.22
C LEU A 66 4.19 -5.31 1.01
N ILE A 67 3.99 -6.18 0.02
CA ILE A 67 4.66 -6.16 -1.28
C ILE A 67 3.60 -6.19 -2.39
N PRO A 68 3.03 -5.03 -2.77
CA PRO A 68 2.09 -4.93 -3.88
C PRO A 68 2.80 -4.72 -5.23
N LEU A 69 2.47 -5.55 -6.21
CA LEU A 69 2.90 -5.40 -7.60
C LEU A 69 1.76 -4.80 -8.43
N TYR A 70 2.02 -3.66 -9.08
CA TYR A 70 1.03 -2.95 -9.90
C TYR A 70 1.47 -2.91 -11.37
N PRO A 71 0.58 -3.24 -12.32
CA PRO A 71 0.86 -3.08 -13.73
C PRO A 71 0.78 -1.60 -14.09
N LEU A 72 1.92 -0.98 -14.41
CA LEU A 72 1.97 0.42 -14.86
C LEU A 72 2.23 0.59 -16.36
N GLY A 73 2.76 -0.44 -17.02
CA GLY A 73 2.96 -0.46 -18.47
C GLY A 73 1.71 -0.94 -19.18
N GLU A 74 1.40 -0.34 -20.32
CA GLU A 74 0.27 -0.75 -21.18
C GLU A 74 0.39 -2.20 -21.66
N ASP A 75 1.63 -2.69 -21.80
CA ASP A 75 1.96 -4.06 -22.21
C ASP A 75 2.04 -5.07 -21.05
N VAL A 76 1.88 -4.63 -19.80
CA VAL A 76 1.98 -5.52 -18.64
C VAL A 76 0.61 -6.11 -18.32
N LEU A 77 0.51 -7.43 -18.40
CA LEU A 77 -0.75 -8.11 -18.10
C LEU A 77 -0.91 -8.32 -16.59
N PRO A 78 -2.15 -8.33 -16.07
CA PRO A 78 -2.44 -8.72 -14.69
C PRO A 78 -1.76 -10.04 -14.26
N GLN A 79 -1.71 -11.01 -15.18
CA GLN A 79 -1.14 -12.32 -14.94
C GLN A 79 0.38 -12.29 -14.75
N ASP A 80 1.08 -11.37 -15.43
CA ASP A 80 2.53 -11.21 -15.29
C ASP A 80 2.86 -10.74 -13.86
N CYS A 81 2.15 -9.71 -13.38
CA CYS A 81 2.29 -9.25 -11.99
C CYS A 81 1.90 -10.32 -10.98
N ALA A 82 0.87 -11.11 -11.26
CA ALA A 82 0.45 -12.20 -10.37
C ALA A 82 1.49 -13.32 -10.29
N SER A 83 2.12 -13.66 -11.41
CA SER A 83 3.19 -14.65 -11.46
C SER A 83 4.41 -14.16 -10.69
N GLU A 84 4.82 -12.92 -10.94
CA GLU A 84 5.95 -12.29 -10.25
C GLU A 84 5.71 -12.18 -8.74
N ALA A 85 4.50 -11.81 -8.31
CA ALA A 85 4.14 -11.73 -6.90
C ALA A 85 4.24 -13.10 -6.19
N ARG A 86 3.83 -14.18 -6.85
CA ARG A 86 3.99 -15.55 -6.31
C ARG A 86 5.46 -15.96 -6.26
N ALA A 87 6.24 -15.68 -7.29
CA ALA A 87 7.67 -15.96 -7.32
C ALA A 87 8.43 -15.22 -6.19
N VAL A 88 8.08 -13.95 -5.95
CA VAL A 88 8.61 -13.17 -4.81
C VAL A 88 8.18 -13.77 -3.48
N ALA A 89 6.93 -14.21 -3.33
CA ALA A 89 6.46 -14.82 -2.09
C ALA A 89 7.21 -16.12 -1.77
N GLU A 90 7.39 -16.99 -2.78
CA GLU A 90 8.18 -18.22 -2.68
C GLU A 90 9.63 -17.90 -2.30
N GLY A 91 10.29 -17.04 -3.10
CA GLY A 91 11.67 -16.64 -2.88
C GLY A 91 11.91 -16.01 -1.50
N LEU A 92 10.96 -15.24 -0.97
CA LEU A 92 11.08 -14.66 0.37
C LEU A 92 11.15 -15.74 1.44
N THR A 93 10.26 -16.72 1.37
CA THR A 93 10.20 -17.82 2.34
C THR A 93 11.39 -18.78 2.24
N GLU A 94 12.00 -18.89 1.05
CA GLU A 94 13.22 -19.67 0.83
C GLU A 94 14.49 -18.96 1.32
N ARG A 95 14.63 -17.66 1.04
CA ARG A 95 15.85 -16.89 1.39
C ARG A 95 15.90 -16.45 2.84
N VAL A 96 14.74 -16.17 3.44
CA VAL A 96 14.64 -15.70 4.82
C VAL A 96 13.82 -16.69 5.64
N GLN A 97 14.51 -17.72 6.16
CA GLN A 97 13.88 -18.77 6.93
C GLN A 97 13.09 -18.21 8.13
N GLY A 98 11.84 -18.64 8.26
CA GLY A 98 10.93 -18.19 9.32
C GLY A 98 10.02 -17.03 8.93
N THR A 99 10.13 -16.50 7.71
CA THR A 99 9.13 -15.58 7.16
C THR A 99 7.87 -16.31 6.72
N SER A 100 6.74 -15.62 6.79
CA SER A 100 5.42 -16.16 6.46
C SER A 100 4.68 -15.16 5.57
N VAL A 101 3.97 -15.68 4.57
CA VAL A 101 3.31 -14.84 3.56
C VAL A 101 1.82 -15.16 3.45
N PHE A 102 0.98 -14.13 3.28
CA PHE A 102 -0.34 -14.28 2.68
C PHE A 102 -0.39 -13.61 1.31
N LEU A 103 -1.09 -14.24 0.37
CA LEU A 103 -1.35 -13.74 -0.96
C LEU A 103 -2.62 -12.89 -1.00
N PHE A 104 -2.65 -11.91 -1.89
CA PHE A 104 -3.85 -11.12 -2.20
C PHE A 104 -3.93 -10.72 -3.67
N GLY A 105 -5.12 -10.27 -4.08
CA GLY A 105 -5.40 -9.82 -5.45
C GLY A 105 -5.26 -10.94 -6.47
N TRP A 106 -4.74 -10.65 -7.66
CA TRP A 106 -4.56 -11.65 -8.72
C TRP A 106 -3.56 -12.76 -8.37
N ALA A 107 -2.75 -12.57 -7.33
CA ALA A 107 -1.85 -13.60 -6.82
C ALA A 107 -2.56 -14.67 -5.96
N ASP A 108 -3.65 -14.30 -5.28
CA ASP A 108 -4.44 -15.18 -4.40
C ASP A 108 -5.38 -16.07 -5.21
N LEU A 109 -4.93 -17.27 -5.61
CA LEU A 109 -5.75 -18.18 -6.39
C LEU A 109 -6.39 -19.28 -5.51
N PRO A 110 -7.62 -19.73 -5.84
CA PRO A 110 -8.45 -19.32 -6.99
C PRO A 110 -9.37 -18.10 -6.71
N LEU A 111 -9.43 -17.62 -5.46
CA LEU A 111 -10.50 -16.69 -5.01
C LEU A 111 -10.27 -15.22 -5.40
N GLN A 112 -9.04 -14.83 -5.70
CA GLN A 112 -8.58 -13.48 -6.01
C GLN A 112 -9.07 -12.42 -5.02
N ARG A 113 -9.02 -12.72 -3.71
CA ARG A 113 -9.53 -11.81 -2.69
C ARG A 113 -8.62 -10.57 -2.62
N GLY A 114 -9.24 -9.39 -2.61
CA GLY A 114 -8.53 -8.11 -2.47
C GLY A 114 -7.79 -7.98 -1.13
N LEU A 115 -6.87 -7.01 -1.07
CA LEU A 115 -6.03 -6.76 0.11
C LEU A 115 -6.86 -6.51 1.37
N ALA A 116 -7.96 -5.76 1.27
CA ALA A 116 -8.86 -5.49 2.38
C ALA A 116 -9.40 -6.76 3.03
N GLN A 117 -9.88 -7.68 2.20
CA GLN A 117 -10.47 -8.93 2.65
C GLN A 117 -9.40 -9.81 3.29
N ARG A 118 -8.24 -9.95 2.64
CA ARG A 118 -7.12 -10.74 3.19
C ARG A 118 -6.60 -10.17 4.50
N ARG A 119 -6.49 -8.86 4.64
CA ARG A 119 -6.17 -8.21 5.93
C ARG A 119 -7.17 -8.54 7.03
N LYS A 120 -8.47 -8.59 6.71
CA LYS A 120 -9.50 -9.02 7.67
C LYS A 120 -9.33 -10.49 8.04
N ASP A 121 -9.13 -11.37 7.06
CA ASP A 121 -8.90 -12.81 7.28
C ASP A 121 -7.69 -13.05 8.22
N MET A 122 -6.65 -12.22 8.09
CA MET A 122 -5.41 -12.32 8.87
C MET A 122 -5.43 -11.52 10.19
N SER A 123 -6.59 -10.99 10.60
CA SER A 123 -6.71 -10.17 11.82
C SER A 123 -5.78 -8.95 11.84
N TRP A 124 -5.41 -8.41 10.67
CA TRP A 124 -4.39 -7.35 10.50
C TRP A 124 -4.74 -6.04 11.22
N PHE A 125 -6.03 -5.73 11.37
CA PHE A 125 -6.49 -4.52 12.05
C PHE A 125 -6.52 -4.62 13.58
N GLN A 126 -6.25 -5.79 14.15
CA GLN A 126 -6.21 -5.97 15.60
C GLN A 126 -4.88 -5.44 16.15
N LYS A 127 -4.92 -4.82 17.35
CA LYS A 127 -3.72 -4.24 17.97
C LYS A 127 -2.69 -5.30 18.37
N ASN A 128 -3.14 -6.49 18.75
CA ASN A 128 -2.30 -7.62 19.18
C ASN A 128 -2.94 -8.94 18.73
N PRO A 129 -2.89 -9.27 17.43
CA PRO A 129 -3.45 -10.51 16.93
C PRO A 129 -2.63 -11.71 17.43
N ASP A 130 -3.31 -12.81 17.70
CA ASP A 130 -2.66 -14.08 18.01
C ASP A 130 -2.14 -14.69 16.70
N LEU A 131 -0.85 -14.46 16.41
CA LEU A 131 -0.19 -14.97 15.21
C LEU A 131 -0.22 -16.50 15.11
N THR A 132 -0.40 -17.22 16.23
CA THR A 132 -0.45 -18.69 16.21
C THR A 132 -1.73 -19.25 15.58
N GLN A 133 -2.78 -18.43 15.50
CA GLN A 133 -4.04 -18.78 14.84
C GLN A 133 -4.05 -18.39 13.36
N ILE A 134 -3.05 -17.64 12.91
CA ILE A 134 -2.93 -17.23 11.51
C ILE A 134 -2.35 -18.38 10.70
N ARG A 135 -3.08 -18.78 9.66
CA ARG A 135 -2.59 -19.70 8.65
C ARG A 135 -2.08 -18.91 7.44
N PRO A 136 -0.74 -18.85 7.21
CA PRO A 136 -0.19 -18.21 6.03
C PRO A 136 -0.42 -19.10 4.81
N ASP A 137 -0.33 -18.49 3.63
CA ASP A 137 -0.40 -19.20 2.36
C ASP A 137 0.96 -19.85 2.02
N LEU A 138 2.07 -19.20 2.40
CA LEU A 138 3.43 -19.73 2.26
C LEU A 138 4.25 -19.54 3.55
N GLY A 139 5.20 -20.46 3.76
CA GLY A 139 6.09 -20.46 4.92
C GLY A 139 5.49 -21.13 6.18
N PRO A 140 6.25 -21.19 7.29
CA PRO A 140 5.79 -21.70 8.58
C PRO A 140 4.75 -20.77 9.22
N ALA A 141 4.15 -21.19 10.34
CA ALA A 141 3.29 -20.33 11.14
C ALA A 141 4.03 -19.02 11.53
N PRO A 142 3.37 -17.83 11.48
CA PRO A 142 4.06 -16.55 11.65
C PRO A 142 4.67 -16.41 13.05
N GLY A 143 6.00 -16.24 13.09
CA GLY A 143 6.74 -15.93 14.30
C GLY A 143 6.71 -14.43 14.62
N ARG A 144 6.91 -14.07 15.90
CA ARG A 144 6.91 -12.64 16.32
C ARG A 144 8.13 -11.84 15.81
N GLN A 145 9.19 -12.49 15.32
CA GLN A 145 10.41 -11.81 14.85
C GLN A 145 10.18 -11.11 13.51
N TYR A 146 9.65 -11.82 12.51
CA TYR A 146 9.39 -11.27 11.19
C TYR A 146 7.91 -10.97 10.96
N GLY A 147 7.02 -11.62 11.70
CA GLY A 147 5.58 -11.46 11.56
C GLY A 147 5.04 -12.10 10.28
N LEU A 148 4.08 -11.44 9.65
CA LEU A 148 3.38 -11.89 8.45
C LEU A 148 3.44 -10.82 7.35
N THR A 149 3.92 -11.20 6.17
CA THR A 149 4.02 -10.32 5.00
C THR A 149 2.85 -10.58 4.05
N GLY A 150 2.19 -9.53 3.56
CA GLY A 150 1.24 -9.66 2.45
C GLY A 150 1.92 -9.43 1.11
N VAL A 151 1.85 -10.40 0.20
CA VAL A 151 2.42 -10.27 -1.16
C VAL A 151 1.30 -10.42 -2.17
N GLY A 152 1.24 -9.57 -3.18
CA GLY A 152 0.14 -9.67 -4.13
C GLY A 152 0.25 -8.70 -5.29
N SER A 153 -0.74 -8.81 -6.17
CA SER A 153 -0.84 -7.96 -7.34
C SER A 153 -2.28 -7.53 -7.54
N SER A 154 -2.50 -6.27 -7.86
CA SER A 154 -3.85 -5.73 -8.06
C SER A 154 -3.77 -4.53 -9.02
N PRO A 155 -4.92 -3.94 -9.38
CA PRO A 155 -4.93 -2.56 -9.83
C PRO A 155 -4.27 -1.66 -8.79
N TYR A 156 -3.79 -0.50 -9.24
CA TYR A 156 -3.12 0.47 -8.38
C TYR A 156 -4.00 0.89 -7.18
N VAL A 157 -3.37 1.11 -6.02
CA VAL A 157 -4.02 1.62 -4.80
C VAL A 157 -3.33 2.91 -4.37
N MET A 158 -4.09 4.00 -4.28
CA MET A 158 -3.58 5.29 -3.81
C MET A 158 -3.65 5.36 -2.28
N ASN A 159 -2.64 5.92 -1.62
CA ASN A 159 -2.75 6.29 -0.21
C ASN A 159 -2.89 7.82 -0.09
N CYS A 160 -3.93 8.27 0.61
CA CYS A 160 -4.25 9.68 0.79
C CYS A 160 -4.57 9.95 2.26
N ASN A 161 -3.80 10.82 2.89
CA ASN A 161 -3.99 11.20 4.28
C ASN A 161 -4.44 12.65 4.36
N VAL A 162 -5.51 12.91 5.11
CA VAL A 162 -6.01 14.26 5.37
C VAL A 162 -5.93 14.54 6.87
N THR A 163 -5.14 15.53 7.27
CA THR A 163 -4.99 15.90 8.68
C THR A 163 -6.03 16.94 9.05
N ILE A 164 -6.87 16.64 10.04
CA ILE A 164 -7.84 17.58 10.60
C ILE A 164 -7.21 18.34 11.77
N ASP A 165 -7.53 19.62 11.91
CA ASP A 165 -7.04 20.46 13.01
C ASP A 165 -7.86 20.24 14.29
N SER A 166 -7.73 19.03 14.84
CA SER A 166 -8.38 18.61 16.08
C SER A 166 -7.62 17.44 16.68
N GLN A 167 -7.65 17.31 18.01
CA GLN A 167 -7.18 16.13 18.74
C GLN A 167 -8.31 15.14 19.08
N ASP A 168 -9.55 15.48 18.71
CA ASP A 168 -10.71 14.67 19.02
C ASP A 168 -10.78 13.43 18.13
N MET A 169 -10.36 12.29 18.70
CA MET A 169 -10.45 11.00 18.04
C MET A 169 -11.89 10.52 17.80
N VAL A 170 -12.88 11.02 18.55
CA VAL A 170 -14.31 10.72 18.29
C VAL A 170 -14.74 11.40 17.00
N LEU A 171 -14.40 12.67 16.83
CA LEU A 171 -14.58 13.40 15.58
C LEU A 171 -13.92 12.67 14.40
N GLY A 172 -12.64 12.35 14.53
CA GLY A 172 -11.89 11.66 13.48
C GLY A 172 -12.51 10.32 13.09
N ARG A 173 -12.89 9.49 14.06
CA ARG A 173 -13.60 8.22 13.80
C ARG A 173 -14.95 8.42 13.13
N GLY A 174 -15.68 9.47 13.49
CA GLY A 174 -16.93 9.84 12.84
C GLY A 174 -16.73 10.19 11.36
N ILE A 175 -15.72 11.00 11.04
CA ILE A 175 -15.36 11.34 9.66
C ILE A 175 -14.92 10.10 8.89
N ALA A 176 -14.03 9.28 9.47
CA ALA A 176 -13.60 8.02 8.86
C ALA A 176 -14.78 7.09 8.60
N SER A 177 -15.74 6.99 9.52
CA SER A 177 -16.96 6.20 9.27
C SER A 177 -17.78 6.76 8.12
N ALA A 178 -17.95 8.08 8.03
CA ALA A 178 -18.79 8.72 7.02
C ALA A 178 -18.24 8.62 5.59
N ILE A 179 -16.92 8.55 5.40
CA ILE A 179 -16.31 8.47 4.06
C ILE A 179 -15.99 7.05 3.60
N ARG A 180 -16.06 6.06 4.50
CA ARG A 180 -15.79 4.65 4.20
C ARG A 180 -16.77 4.13 3.16
N GLU A 181 -16.29 3.35 2.19
CA GLU A 181 -17.12 2.80 1.10
C GLU A 181 -18.36 2.03 1.59
N SER A 182 -18.26 1.36 2.74
CA SER A 182 -19.33 0.51 3.27
C SER A 182 -20.46 1.31 3.94
N THR A 183 -20.34 2.62 4.00
CA THR A 183 -21.34 3.51 4.58
C THR A 183 -22.15 4.15 3.46
N ASP A 184 -23.46 4.30 3.67
CA ASP A 184 -24.33 4.97 2.71
C ASP A 184 -23.86 6.42 2.47
N GLY A 185 -23.69 6.80 1.20
CA GLY A 185 -23.06 8.07 0.81
C GLY A 185 -21.54 8.15 1.06
N GLY A 186 -20.90 7.02 1.38
CA GLY A 186 -19.44 6.88 1.43
C GLY A 186 -18.79 6.98 0.06
N ILE A 187 -17.46 7.10 0.02
CA ILE A 187 -16.71 7.22 -1.23
C ILE A 187 -16.35 5.80 -1.72
N PRO A 188 -16.76 5.40 -2.94
CA PRO A 188 -16.44 4.08 -3.47
C PRO A 188 -14.93 3.79 -3.48
N GLY A 189 -14.53 2.59 -3.07
CA GLY A 189 -13.12 2.17 -3.00
C GLY A 189 -12.30 2.78 -1.86
N VAL A 190 -12.88 3.65 -1.02
CA VAL A 190 -12.16 4.26 0.12
C VAL A 190 -12.25 3.38 1.36
N GLN A 191 -11.08 2.90 1.78
CA GLN A 191 -10.81 2.36 3.11
C GLN A 191 -10.13 3.42 3.94
N VAL A 192 -10.53 3.54 5.21
CA VAL A 192 -10.09 4.67 6.02
C VAL A 192 -9.93 4.29 7.49
N LEU A 193 -8.94 4.89 8.13
CA LEU A 193 -8.71 4.89 9.57
C LEU A 193 -8.54 6.33 10.07
N ALA A 194 -8.90 6.56 11.33
CA ALA A 194 -8.56 7.78 12.04
C ALA A 194 -7.43 7.47 13.03
N LEU A 195 -6.33 8.22 12.97
CA LEU A 195 -5.12 7.97 13.73
C LEU A 195 -4.64 9.25 14.44
N PRO A 196 -4.10 9.15 15.66
CA PRO A 196 -3.37 10.27 16.25
C PRO A 196 -2.12 10.61 15.42
N HIS A 197 -1.90 11.89 15.16
CA HIS A 197 -0.77 12.35 14.34
C HIS A 197 -0.35 13.75 14.78
N GLU A 198 0.86 13.90 15.33
CA GLU A 198 1.47 15.20 15.69
C GLU A 198 0.54 16.19 16.43
N GLY A 199 -0.16 15.72 17.46
CA GLY A 199 -1.09 16.55 18.22
C GLY A 199 -2.34 16.96 17.42
N ALA A 200 -2.68 16.18 16.40
CA ALA A 200 -3.87 16.28 15.57
C ALA A 200 -4.42 14.86 15.28
N VAL A 201 -5.45 14.78 14.44
CA VAL A 201 -5.98 13.52 13.92
C VAL A 201 -5.78 13.46 12.42
N GLU A 202 -5.24 12.34 11.95
CA GLU A 202 -5.07 12.03 10.54
C GLU A 202 -6.16 11.06 10.09
N ILE A 203 -6.83 11.41 9.00
CA ILE A 203 -7.76 10.54 8.28
C ILE A 203 -6.96 9.85 7.18
N ALA A 204 -6.43 8.67 7.50
CA ALA A 204 -5.57 7.89 6.63
C ALA A 204 -6.42 6.99 5.71
N CYS A 205 -6.31 7.18 4.40
CA CYS A 205 -7.12 6.47 3.41
C CYS A 205 -6.26 5.63 2.47
N ASN A 206 -6.70 4.40 2.21
CA ASN A 206 -6.31 3.62 1.03
C ASN A 206 -7.47 3.70 0.03
N VAL A 207 -7.17 3.95 -1.23
CA VAL A 207 -8.15 4.13 -2.29
C VAL A 207 -7.92 3.05 -3.35
N GLU A 208 -8.78 2.04 -3.32
CA GLU A 208 -8.75 0.95 -4.29
C GLU A 208 -9.28 1.41 -5.65
N SER A 209 -8.68 0.89 -6.71
CA SER A 209 -9.20 1.13 -8.06
C SER A 209 -10.36 0.18 -8.37
N LEU A 210 -11.44 0.75 -8.88
CA LEU A 210 -12.68 0.09 -9.21
C LEU A 210 -12.73 -0.22 -10.71
N LYS A 211 -13.37 -1.32 -11.09
CA LYS A 211 -13.60 -1.66 -12.51
C LYS A 211 -14.74 -0.84 -13.07
N GLY A 212 -14.58 -0.40 -14.32
CA GLY A 212 -15.64 0.24 -15.10
C GLY A 212 -15.67 1.76 -14.93
N ASP A 213 -16.81 2.32 -15.29
CA ASP A 213 -16.97 3.77 -15.44
C ASP A 213 -16.93 4.50 -14.09
N PRO A 214 -16.28 5.67 -14.04
CA PRO A 214 -16.22 6.45 -12.82
C PRO A 214 -17.59 7.01 -12.43
N PRO A 215 -17.88 7.15 -11.12
CA PRO A 215 -19.10 7.83 -10.65
C PRO A 215 -19.20 9.31 -11.06
N SER A 216 -18.07 9.93 -11.42
CA SER A 216 -17.96 11.34 -11.80
C SER A 216 -16.78 11.55 -12.75
N LEU A 217 -16.90 12.51 -13.67
CA LEU A 217 -15.85 12.86 -14.63
C LEU A 217 -14.54 13.36 -13.97
N GLU A 218 -14.58 13.73 -12.69
CA GLU A 218 -13.38 14.14 -11.96
C GLU A 218 -12.47 12.95 -11.57
N TRP A 219 -12.97 11.72 -11.63
CA TRP A 219 -12.20 10.54 -11.24
C TRP A 219 -11.23 10.15 -12.36
N PRO A 220 -9.93 10.01 -12.06
CA PRO A 220 -8.96 9.49 -13.03
C PRO A 220 -9.37 8.09 -13.48
N VAL A 221 -9.17 7.84 -14.77
CA VAL A 221 -9.40 6.55 -15.44
C VAL A 221 -8.09 6.08 -16.07
N PHE A 222 -7.84 4.78 -16.03
CA PHE A 222 -6.69 4.14 -16.63
C PHE A 222 -7.02 2.68 -17.00
N ASP A 223 -6.31 2.13 -17.98
CA ASP A 223 -6.54 0.77 -18.46
C ASP A 223 -5.46 -0.19 -18.00
N ILE A 224 -5.85 -1.43 -17.69
CA ILE A 224 -4.94 -2.55 -17.44
C ILE A 224 -5.43 -3.73 -18.27
N GLY A 225 -4.64 -4.19 -19.25
CA GLY A 225 -4.98 -5.34 -20.08
C GLY A 225 -6.32 -5.19 -20.81
N GLY A 226 -6.65 -3.97 -21.26
CA GLY A 226 -7.92 -3.64 -21.93
C GLY A 226 -9.13 -3.51 -21.01
N GLN A 227 -8.95 -3.63 -19.69
CA GLN A 227 -9.98 -3.34 -18.70
C GLN A 227 -9.78 -1.94 -18.14
N SER A 228 -10.81 -1.11 -18.23
CA SER A 228 -10.84 0.23 -17.63
C SER A 228 -11.04 0.17 -16.11
N TYR A 229 -10.27 0.98 -15.40
CA TYR A 229 -10.30 1.19 -13.96
C TYR A 229 -10.37 2.68 -13.63
N CYS A 230 -10.99 3.01 -12.49
CA CYS A 230 -11.02 4.35 -11.95
C CYS A 230 -10.81 4.35 -10.43
N HIS A 231 -10.41 5.48 -9.85
CA HIS A 231 -10.31 5.61 -8.40
C HIS A 231 -10.69 7.02 -7.94
N ALA A 232 -11.09 7.17 -6.68
CA ALA A 232 -11.37 8.49 -6.13
C ALA A 232 -10.08 9.35 -6.13
N PRO A 233 -10.10 10.58 -6.65
CA PRO A 233 -8.94 11.45 -6.57
C PRO A 233 -8.80 12.01 -5.15
N ALA A 234 -7.58 12.36 -4.75
CA ALA A 234 -7.30 12.92 -3.42
C ALA A 234 -8.17 14.17 -3.13
N SER A 235 -8.44 14.99 -4.15
CA SER A 235 -9.31 16.18 -4.06
C SER A 235 -10.72 15.87 -3.57
N VAL A 236 -11.33 14.76 -4.01
CA VAL A 236 -12.67 14.33 -3.57
C VAL A 236 -12.64 13.98 -2.09
N ILE A 237 -11.61 13.24 -1.65
CA ILE A 237 -11.43 12.83 -0.26
C ILE A 237 -11.18 14.06 0.63
N THR A 238 -10.26 14.94 0.25
CA THR A 238 -9.94 16.18 0.98
C THR A 238 -11.15 17.07 1.13
N ARG A 239 -11.93 17.28 0.06
CA ARG A 239 -13.15 18.08 0.11
C ARG A 239 -14.14 17.46 1.09
N ARG A 240 -14.39 16.16 0.99
CA ARG A 240 -15.37 15.48 1.86
C ARG A 240 -14.95 15.50 3.33
N VAL A 241 -13.67 15.27 3.63
CA VAL A 241 -13.14 15.38 5.00
C VAL A 241 -13.27 16.80 5.52
N SER A 242 -12.96 17.81 4.70
CA SER A 242 -13.05 19.22 5.08
C SER A 242 -14.48 19.65 5.38
N GLU A 243 -15.45 19.23 4.56
CA GLU A 243 -16.88 19.47 4.80
C GLU A 243 -17.34 18.87 6.13
N LEU A 244 -17.00 17.60 6.39
CA LEU A 244 -17.42 16.91 7.61
C LEU A 244 -16.74 17.46 8.87
N ALA A 245 -15.46 17.88 8.76
CA ALA A 245 -14.74 18.55 9.84
C ALA A 245 -15.35 19.94 10.14
N ALA A 246 -15.67 20.71 9.10
CA ALA A 246 -16.25 22.06 9.24
C ALA A 246 -17.61 22.05 9.95
N VAL A 247 -18.47 21.04 9.67
CA VAL A 247 -19.74 20.83 10.38
C VAL A 247 -19.54 20.66 11.90
N LYS A 248 -18.35 20.22 12.32
CA LYS A 248 -17.97 20.01 13.72
C LYS A 248 -17.04 21.10 14.26
N GLY A 249 -16.86 22.20 13.53
CA GLY A 249 -16.05 23.33 13.93
C GLY A 249 -14.53 23.12 13.83
N ALA A 250 -14.08 22.11 13.09
CA ALA A 250 -12.66 21.83 12.86
C ALA A 250 -12.25 22.17 11.41
N GLY A 251 -11.01 22.65 11.24
CA GLY A 251 -10.40 22.84 9.92
C GLY A 251 -9.59 21.63 9.46
N THR A 252 -8.96 21.73 8.28
CA THR A 252 -7.94 20.78 7.82
C THR A 252 -6.57 21.46 7.79
N LYS A 253 -5.52 20.74 8.19
CA LYS A 253 -4.13 21.22 8.15
C LYS A 253 -3.47 20.98 6.79
N GLY A 254 -3.92 19.96 6.07
CA GLY A 254 -3.38 19.62 4.76
C GLY A 254 -3.81 18.24 4.29
N THR A 255 -3.34 17.89 3.09
CA THR A 255 -3.46 16.56 2.49
C THR A 255 -2.10 16.11 2.02
N ALA A 256 -1.74 14.88 2.37
CA ALA A 256 -0.55 14.20 1.90
C ALA A 256 -0.95 13.00 1.03
N ILE A 257 -0.42 12.93 -0.18
CA ILE A 257 -0.48 11.71 -0.97
C ILE A 257 0.75 10.90 -0.58
N VAL A 258 0.51 9.73 -0.01
CA VAL A 258 1.58 8.84 0.43
C VAL A 258 1.93 7.90 -0.73
N GLY A 259 3.03 8.20 -1.41
CA GLY A 259 3.44 7.49 -2.62
C GLY A 259 3.30 8.35 -3.86
N PHE A 260 2.86 7.75 -4.97
CA PHE A 260 2.77 8.39 -6.28
C PHE A 260 1.49 7.98 -6.96
N THR A 261 0.77 8.88 -7.65
CA THR A 261 -0.30 8.46 -8.57
C THR A 261 0.22 7.47 -9.63
N PRO A 262 -0.61 6.67 -10.32
CA PRO A 262 -0.13 5.74 -11.34
C PRO A 262 0.77 6.42 -12.39
N ARG A 263 0.37 7.62 -12.84
CA ARG A 263 1.08 8.42 -13.82
C ARG A 263 2.41 8.96 -13.28
N GLU A 264 2.43 9.47 -12.05
CA GLU A 264 3.69 9.89 -11.41
C GLU A 264 4.61 8.71 -11.18
N CYS A 265 4.09 7.56 -10.73
CA CYS A 265 4.88 6.36 -10.50
C CYS A 265 5.53 5.89 -11.80
N ARG A 266 4.76 5.84 -12.91
CA ARG A 266 5.29 5.56 -14.25
C ARG A 266 6.33 6.59 -14.68
N GLY A 267 6.05 7.88 -14.59
CA GLY A 267 6.97 8.93 -15.01
C GLY A 267 8.28 8.94 -14.22
N LEU A 268 8.24 8.66 -12.91
CA LEU A 268 9.44 8.53 -12.09
C LEU A 268 10.19 7.23 -12.40
N ALA A 269 9.49 6.14 -12.71
CA ALA A 269 10.11 4.90 -13.20
C ALA A 269 10.87 5.14 -14.50
N GLU A 270 10.21 5.76 -15.48
CA GLU A 270 10.79 6.09 -16.78
C GLU A 270 11.99 7.03 -16.64
N LEU A 271 11.88 8.05 -15.79
CA LEU A 271 12.98 8.97 -15.50
C LEU A 271 14.18 8.24 -14.87
N ALA A 272 13.95 7.45 -13.82
CA ALA A 272 15.00 6.70 -13.13
C ALA A 272 15.71 5.72 -14.09
N LEU A 273 14.95 5.00 -14.93
CA LEU A 273 15.49 4.12 -15.96
C LEU A 273 16.31 4.88 -17.02
N SER A 274 15.83 6.04 -17.48
CA SER A 274 16.53 6.86 -18.47
C SER A 274 17.85 7.44 -17.97
N GLN A 275 18.02 7.52 -16.65
CA GLN A 275 19.18 8.11 -15.97
C GLN A 275 20.03 7.07 -15.24
N ASP A 276 19.71 5.77 -15.35
CA ASP A 276 20.37 4.67 -14.64
C ASP A 276 20.43 4.86 -13.11
N ILE A 277 19.36 5.42 -12.53
CA ILE A 277 19.28 5.72 -11.09
C ILE A 277 18.63 4.54 -10.34
N GLY A 278 19.46 3.70 -9.73
CA GLY A 278 19.01 2.57 -8.91
C GLY A 278 18.47 2.94 -7.52
N GLU A 279 18.84 4.12 -6.98
CA GLU A 279 18.46 4.58 -5.63
C GLU A 279 17.57 5.84 -5.65
N PHE A 280 16.70 5.95 -6.65
CA PHE A 280 15.92 7.17 -6.91
C PHE A 280 15.11 7.66 -5.69
N TRP A 281 14.74 6.75 -4.79
CA TRP A 281 14.05 7.06 -3.53
C TRP A 281 14.90 7.87 -2.53
N ARG A 282 16.25 7.79 -2.57
CA ARG A 282 17.13 8.56 -1.66
C ARG A 282 17.23 10.04 -2.04
N GLU A 283 17.05 10.36 -3.33
CA GLU A 283 17.25 11.70 -3.87
C GLU A 283 15.99 12.56 -3.85
N GLN A 284 14.82 11.93 -3.72
CA GLN A 284 13.51 12.58 -3.68
C GLN A 284 13.26 13.27 -2.33
N ARG A 285 13.75 14.51 -2.17
CA ARG A 285 13.34 15.42 -1.08
C ARG A 285 11.88 15.91 -1.20
N ARG A 286 11.12 15.45 -2.20
CA ARG A 286 9.79 15.95 -2.59
C ARG A 286 8.65 14.95 -2.44
N VAL A 287 8.89 13.74 -1.94
CA VAL A 287 7.79 12.95 -1.39
C VAL A 287 7.39 13.65 -0.09
N ARG A 288 6.34 14.47 -0.15
CA ARG A 288 5.75 15.05 1.05
C ARG A 288 5.06 13.92 1.82
N MET A 289 5.79 13.39 2.79
CA MET A 289 5.27 12.55 3.86
C MET A 289 4.45 13.39 4.84
#